data_AF-A0A6C0BDT3-F1
#
_entry.id   AF-A0A6C0BDT3-F1
#
_cell.length_a   1.000
_cell.length_b   1.000
_cell.length_c   1.000
_cell.angle_alpha   90.00
_cell.angle_beta   90.00
_cell.angle_gamma   90.00
#
_symmetry.space_group_name_H-M   'P 1'
#
loop_
_entity.id
_entity.type
_entity.pdbx_description
1 polymer ?
#
loop_
_entity_poly.entity_id
_entity_poly.type
_entity_poly.pdbx_seq_one_letter_code
_entity_poly.pdbx_strand_id
1 'polypeptide(L)'
;MSNEIITYIDPVSKLSYTLFMNGTCSLSNYDRLAPPVNINVSRICYQNKYYDVISVSQQAIFSCESLITIALPNCSVISSSAFGSCISLKSVYLPKCKIINDSAFSGC
;
A
#
# COMPACT_ATOMS: atom_id res chain seq x y z
N MET A 1 1.19 17.25 14.01
CA MET A 1 0.89 16.26 15.06
C MET A 1 0.69 14.92 14.36
N SER A 2 1.75 14.12 14.24
CA SER A 2 1.69 12.82 13.58
C SER A 2 0.90 11.85 14.46
N ASN A 3 -0.28 11.43 13.98
CA ASN A 3 -1.12 10.40 14.62
C ASN A 3 -0.59 8.97 14.37
N GLU A 4 0.70 8.85 14.08
CA GLU A 4 1.39 7.62 13.70
C GLU A 4 1.89 6.91 14.96
N ILE A 5 1.57 5.63 15.10
CA ILE A 5 2.00 4.87 16.27
C ILE A 5 3.26 4.07 15.95
N ILE A 6 3.20 3.23 14.91
CA ILE A 6 4.15 2.14 14.66
C ILE A 6 4.22 1.85 13.15
N THR A 7 5.41 1.53 12.66
CA THR A 7 5.60 0.82 11.39
C THR A 7 5.55 -0.68 11.63
N TYR A 8 4.59 -1.38 11.03
CA TYR A 8 4.49 -2.84 11.05
C TYR A 8 4.99 -3.41 9.73
N ILE A 9 5.93 -4.36 9.78
CA ILE A 9 6.39 -5.11 8.61
C ILE A 9 5.77 -6.50 8.71
N ASP A 10 4.94 -6.86 7.74
CA ASP A 10 4.40 -8.21 7.64
C ASP A 10 5.53 -9.18 7.25
N PRO A 11 5.89 -10.14 8.12
CA PRO A 11 7.02 -11.03 7.87
C PRO A 11 6.79 -11.96 6.68
N VAL A 12 5.53 -12.19 6.30
CA VAL A 12 5.14 -13.06 5.19
C VAL A 12 5.11 -12.29 3.88
N SER A 13 4.30 -11.22 3.80
CA SER A 13 4.13 -10.48 2.54
C SER A 13 5.22 -9.46 2.25
N LYS A 14 6.08 -9.14 3.22
CA LYS A 14 7.10 -8.06 3.14
C LYS A 14 6.52 -6.66 2.94
N LEU A 15 5.20 -6.51 3.12
CA LEU A 15 4.53 -5.22 3.10
C LEU A 15 4.72 -4.52 4.44
N SER A 16 5.05 -3.23 4.38
CA SER A 16 5.11 -2.37 5.56
C SER A 16 3.88 -1.49 5.63
N TYR A 17 3.39 -1.26 6.84
CA TYR A 17 2.20 -0.48 7.13
C TYR A 17 2.47 0.54 8.23
N THR A 18 1.99 1.76 8.04
CA THR A 18 1.94 2.77 9.10
C THR A 18 0.59 2.67 9.81
N LEU A 19 0.60 2.36 11.12
CA LEU A 19 -0.60 2.13 11.92
C LEU A 19 -1.06 3.41 12.62
N PHE A 20 -2.37 3.66 12.60
CA PHE A 20 -2.99 4.83 13.24
C PHE A 20 -3.88 4.44 14.42
N MET A 21 -4.01 5.34 15.41
CA MET A 21 -4.81 5.10 16.63
C MET A 21 -6.28 4.75 16.36
N ASN A 22 -6.84 5.29 15.28
CA ASN A 22 -8.23 5.09 14.86
C ASN A 22 -8.53 3.70 14.26
N GLY A 23 -7.58 2.75 14.26
CA GLY A 23 -7.80 1.41 13.70
C GLY A 23 -7.71 1.35 12.18
N THR A 24 -6.99 2.29 11.57
CA THR A 24 -6.69 2.28 10.14
C THR A 24 -5.18 2.23 9.91
N CYS A 25 -4.76 1.89 8.70
CA CYS A 25 -3.36 1.94 8.31
C CYS A 25 -3.17 2.39 6.86
N SER A 26 -1.97 2.90 6.59
CA SER A 26 -1.46 3.14 5.24
C SER A 26 -0.48 2.05 4.85
N LEU A 27 -0.59 1.51 3.64
CA LEU A 27 0.49 0.74 3.04
C LEU A 27 1.66 1.70 2.75
N SER A 28 2.80 1.47 3.40
CA SER A 28 3.91 2.43 3.44
C SER A 28 5.20 1.94 2.79
N ASN A 29 5.38 0.65 2.60
CA ASN A 29 6.50 0.10 1.83
C ASN A 29 6.19 -1.29 1.27
N TYR A 30 6.95 -1.69 0.25
CA TYR A 30 7.08 -3.07 -0.20
C TYR A 30 8.54 -3.37 -0.54
N ASP A 31 9.06 -4.50 -0.10
CA ASP A 31 10.44 -4.93 -0.40
C ASP A 31 10.61 -5.14 -1.92
N ARG A 32 11.44 -4.30 -2.55
CA ARG A 32 11.68 -4.33 -4.01
C ARG A 32 12.42 -5.58 -4.47
N LEU A 33 13.08 -6.29 -3.56
CA LEU A 33 13.75 -7.55 -3.86
C LEU A 33 12.81 -8.76 -3.72
N ALA A 34 11.59 -8.54 -3.21
CA ALA A 34 10.61 -9.60 -3.13
C ALA A 34 10.17 -10.04 -4.55
N PRO A 35 9.92 -11.34 -4.75
CA PRO A 35 9.57 -11.90 -6.05
C PRO A 35 8.25 -11.32 -6.58
N PRO A 36 7.92 -11.58 -7.86
CA PRO A 36 6.70 -11.06 -8.43
C PRO A 36 5.46 -11.42 -7.61
N VAL A 37 4.67 -10.41 -7.25
CA VAL A 37 3.58 -10.57 -6.29
C VAL A 37 2.26 -9.99 -6.79
N ASN A 38 1.19 -10.64 -6.36
CA ASN A 38 -0.18 -10.14 -6.44
C ASN A 38 -0.59 -9.71 -5.03
N ILE A 39 -0.78 -8.42 -4.81
CA ILE A 39 -1.19 -7.89 -3.51
C ILE A 39 -2.73 -7.87 -3.47
N ASN A 40 -3.32 -8.48 -2.45
CA ASN A 40 -4.74 -8.34 -2.14
C ASN A 40 -4.91 -8.19 -0.63
N VAL A 41 -5.06 -6.95 -0.17
CA VAL A 41 -5.16 -6.66 1.26
C VAL A 41 -6.22 -5.60 1.53
N SER A 42 -7.17 -5.96 2.39
CA SER A 42 -8.26 -5.07 2.86
C SER A 42 -8.04 -4.60 4.29
N ARG A 43 -7.37 -5.43 5.09
CA ARG A 43 -7.02 -5.22 6.49
C ARG A 43 -5.85 -6.10 6.90
N ILE A 44 -5.19 -5.72 7.98
CA ILE A 44 -4.14 -6.51 8.63
C ILE A 44 -4.49 -6.74 10.11
N CYS A 45 -3.81 -7.71 10.73
CA CYS A 45 -3.85 -7.91 12.18
C CYS A 45 -2.47 -7.62 12.77
N TYR A 46 -2.40 -6.75 13.77
CA TYR A 46 -1.20 -6.47 14.54
C TYR A 46 -1.54 -6.53 16.03
N GLN A 47 -0.85 -7.40 16.78
CA GLN A 47 -1.06 -7.60 18.21
C GLN A 47 -2.54 -7.81 18.59
N ASN A 48 -3.23 -8.71 17.87
CA ASN A 48 -4.66 -9.01 18.05
C ASN A 48 -5.64 -7.84 17.80
N LYS A 49 -5.17 -6.74 17.19
CA LYS A 49 -6.02 -5.64 16.73
C LYS A 49 -6.01 -5.57 15.20
N TYR A 50 -7.20 -5.38 14.62
CA TYR A 50 -7.35 -5.22 13.18
C TYR A 50 -7.21 -3.75 12.77
N TYR A 51 -6.58 -3.54 11.60
CA TYR A 51 -6.45 -2.23 10.97
C TYR A 51 -6.89 -2.31 9.52
N ASP A 52 -7.82 -1.45 9.10
CA ASP A 52 -8.25 -1.38 7.71
C ASP A 52 -7.23 -0.59 6.87
N VAL A 53 -6.88 -1.12 5.69
CA VAL A 53 -5.95 -0.45 4.76
C VAL A 53 -6.73 0.60 3.97
N ILE A 54 -6.60 1.87 4.36
CA ILE A 54 -7.40 2.97 3.81
C ILE A 54 -6.63 3.85 2.83
N SER A 55 -5.31 3.74 2.78
CA SER A 55 -4.46 4.57 1.94
C SER A 55 -3.13 3.90 1.57
N VAL A 56 -2.48 4.46 0.55
CA VAL A 56 -1.10 4.13 0.17
C VAL A 56 -0.24 5.39 0.31
N SER A 57 0.86 5.29 1.04
CA SER A 57 1.75 6.41 1.33
C SER A 57 2.53 6.87 0.10
N GLN A 58 3.08 8.09 0.17
CA GLN A 58 3.91 8.65 -0.89
C GLN A 58 5.08 7.72 -1.19
N GLN A 59 5.28 7.40 -2.47
CA GLN A 59 6.35 6.52 -2.95
C GLN A 59 6.41 5.11 -2.29
N ALA A 60 5.33 4.66 -1.64
CA ALA A 60 5.33 3.41 -0.88
C ALA A 60 5.79 2.20 -1.69
N ILE A 61 5.42 2.13 -2.96
CA ILE A 61 5.78 1.06 -3.87
C ILE A 61 6.44 1.64 -5.12
N PHE A 62 7.25 2.69 -4.99
CA PHE A 62 7.94 3.30 -6.12
C PHE A 62 8.98 2.33 -6.75
N SER A 63 9.04 2.28 -8.08
CA SER A 63 10.00 1.51 -8.88
C SER A 63 9.99 0.01 -8.54
N CYS A 64 8.82 -0.57 -8.26
CA CYS A 64 8.68 -1.99 -7.99
C CYS A 64 8.41 -2.77 -9.28
N GLU A 65 9.44 -3.43 -9.80
CA GLU A 65 9.35 -4.25 -11.01
C GLU A 65 8.70 -5.62 -10.76
N SER A 66 8.55 -6.03 -9.49
CA SER A 66 7.95 -7.30 -9.12
C SER A 66 6.43 -7.21 -8.89
N LEU A 67 5.87 -6.02 -8.69
CA LEU A 67 4.41 -5.90 -8.50
C LEU A 67 3.67 -6.14 -9.82
N ILE A 68 2.84 -7.19 -9.88
CA ILE A 68 2.04 -7.51 -11.09
C ILE A 68 0.61 -7.01 -10.94
N THR A 69 -0.02 -7.25 -9.79
CA THR A 69 -1.38 -6.79 -9.52
C THR A 69 -1.53 -6.29 -8.11
N ILE A 70 -2.44 -5.33 -7.90
CA ILE A 70 -2.80 -4.86 -6.57
C ILE A 70 -4.31 -4.67 -6.42
N ALA A 71 -4.85 -5.18 -5.32
CA ALA A 71 -6.23 -5.03 -4.87
C ALA A 71 -6.26 -4.47 -3.45
N LEU A 72 -6.77 -3.25 -3.28
CA LEU A 72 -6.98 -2.61 -1.98
C LEU A 72 -8.44 -2.16 -1.88
N PRO A 73 -9.37 -3.07 -1.56
CA PRO A 73 -10.82 -2.82 -1.68
C PRO A 73 -11.36 -1.74 -0.73
N ASN A 74 -10.63 -1.44 0.35
CA ASN A 74 -10.99 -0.39 1.31
C ASN A 74 -10.21 0.92 1.11
N CYS A 75 -9.23 0.94 0.21
CA CYS A 75 -8.39 2.09 0.00
C CYS A 75 -9.19 3.24 -0.60
N SER A 76 -9.06 4.41 0.02
CA SER A 76 -9.74 5.66 -0.33
C SER A 76 -8.79 6.68 -0.96
N VAL A 77 -7.49 6.61 -0.65
CA VAL A 77 -6.47 7.60 -1.07
C VAL A 77 -5.18 6.92 -1.53
N ILE A 78 -4.72 7.28 -2.73
CA ILE A 78 -3.39 6.94 -3.25
C ILE A 78 -2.54 8.20 -3.30
N SER A 79 -1.45 8.23 -2.53
CA SER A 79 -0.56 9.40 -2.45
C SER A 79 0.33 9.55 -3.69
N SER A 80 1.02 10.70 -3.79
CA SER A 80 1.85 11.03 -4.94
C SER A 80 2.93 9.98 -5.19
N SER A 81 3.10 9.59 -6.45
CA SER A 81 4.07 8.58 -6.89
C SER A 81 4.01 7.23 -6.15
N ALA A 82 2.89 6.88 -5.50
CA ALA A 82 2.76 5.68 -4.69
C ALA A 82 3.19 4.39 -5.41
N PHE A 83 2.89 4.28 -6.71
CA PHE A 83 3.27 3.18 -7.60
C PHE A 83 4.13 3.65 -8.78
N GLY A 84 4.71 4.86 -8.71
CA GLY A 84 5.49 5.40 -9.84
C GLY A 84 6.59 4.43 -10.26
N SER A 85 6.78 4.24 -11.56
CA SER A 85 7.74 3.33 -12.18
C SER A 85 7.54 1.84 -11.88
N CYS A 86 6.34 1.39 -11.48
CA CYS A 86 6.03 -0.05 -11.39
C CYS A 86 5.74 -0.66 -12.77
N ILE A 87 6.77 -0.85 -13.59
CA ILE A 87 6.66 -1.26 -15.01
C ILE A 87 5.96 -2.60 -15.27
N SER A 88 5.83 -3.44 -14.24
CA SER A 88 5.18 -4.76 -14.33
C SER A 88 3.72 -4.73 -13.87
N LEU A 89 3.22 -3.60 -13.37
CA LEU A 89 1.89 -3.48 -12.80
C LEU A 89 0.83 -3.50 -13.92
N LYS A 90 0.10 -4.61 -14.02
CA LYS A 90 -0.90 -4.84 -15.08
C LYS A 90 -2.33 -4.59 -14.66
N SER A 91 -2.63 -4.70 -13.36
CA SER A 91 -4.01 -4.58 -12.87
C SER A 91 -4.07 -3.97 -11.48
N VAL A 92 -5.02 -3.05 -11.32
CA VAL A 92 -5.25 -2.29 -10.09
C VAL A 92 -6.75 -2.35 -9.76
N TYR A 93 -7.10 -2.83 -8.57
CA TYR A 93 -8.47 -2.91 -8.09
C TYR A 93 -8.67 -2.05 -6.83
N LEU A 94 -9.33 -0.91 -7.01
CA LEU A 94 -9.50 0.14 -6.00
C LEU A 94 -10.96 0.68 -5.96
N PRO A 95 -11.96 -0.17 -5.68
CA PRO A 95 -13.39 0.17 -5.83
C PRO A 95 -13.89 1.31 -4.93
N LYS A 96 -13.20 1.60 -3.81
CA LYS A 96 -13.56 2.69 -2.89
C LYS A 96 -12.63 3.91 -3.00
N CYS A 97 -11.67 3.90 -3.92
CA CYS A 97 -10.72 4.98 -4.04
C CYS A 97 -11.39 6.24 -4.60
N LYS A 98 -11.13 7.37 -3.94
CA LYS A 98 -11.70 8.67 -4.28
C LYS A 98 -10.64 9.68 -4.68
N ILE A 99 -9.42 9.50 -4.18
CA ILE A 99 -8.32 10.45 -4.36
C ILE A 99 -7.11 9.67 -4.89
N ILE A 100 -6.61 10.11 -6.04
CA ILE A 100 -5.36 9.65 -6.64
C ILE A 100 -4.53 10.91 -6.88
N ASN A 101 -3.42 11.05 -6.15
CA ASN A 101 -2.56 12.22 -6.24
C ASN A 101 -1.56 12.11 -7.40
N ASP A 102 -0.87 13.23 -7.65
CA ASP A 102 0.06 13.40 -8.77
C ASP A 102 1.03 12.24 -8.96
N SER A 103 1.16 11.80 -10.21
CA SER A 103 2.10 10.76 -10.61
C SER A 103 1.96 9.41 -9.89
N ALA A 104 0.86 9.16 -9.18
CA ALA A 104 0.63 7.93 -8.41
C ALA A 104 0.94 6.65 -9.19
N PHE A 105 0.68 6.63 -10.51
CA PHE A 105 0.95 5.53 -11.43
C PHE A 105 1.81 5.95 -12.62
N SER A 106 2.65 6.99 -12.47
CA SER A 106 3.51 7.46 -13.56
C SER A 106 4.51 6.39 -13.95
N GLY A 107 4.56 5.98 -15.22
CA GLY A 107 5.49 4.94 -15.70
C GLY A 107 5.16 3.53 -15.23
N CYS A 108 3.93 3.28 -14.79
CA CYS A 108 3.36 1.92 -14.70
C CYS A 108 3.06 1.36 -16.08
#